data_AF-A0A938MRV8-F1
#
_entry.id   AF-A0A938MRV8-F1
#
_cell.length_a   1.000
_cell.length_b   1.000
_cell.length_c   1.000
_cell.angle_alpha   90.00
_cell.angle_beta   90.00
_cell.angle_gamma   90.00
#
_symmetry.space_group_name_H-M   'P 1'
#
loop_
_entity.id
_entity.type
_entity.pdbx_description
1 polymer ?
#
loop_
_entity_poly.entity_id
_entity_poly.type
_entity_poly.pdbx_seq_one_letter_code
_entity_poly.pdbx_strand_id
1 'polypeptide(L)'
;MAITSGVKDMQAVLNLVWTKLLPAMQPAPLAEAPQAHEKLRQKLATLVVPVVQQTASSPLADRVSGKRYVFPANDRKIDAIALECGDGSDDAALIVQTEGVEQRIVCGGDRWVKGRLSLAPGLGREVAACGAWTADDTFTAEVCYYETPHCLTARLKFSDDQLILDSEMNVSFGPTEQPQLTGSLRP
;
A
#
# COMPACT_ATOMS: atom_id res chain seq x y z
N MET A 1 9.47 26.92 -5.38
CA MET A 1 8.41 25.90 -5.41
C MET A 1 8.99 24.60 -4.89
N ALA A 2 8.30 23.92 -3.98
CA ALA A 2 8.65 22.57 -3.54
C ALA A 2 7.50 21.63 -3.92
N ILE A 3 7.84 20.46 -4.47
CA ILE A 3 6.88 19.40 -4.80
C ILE A 3 7.23 18.21 -3.90
N THR A 4 6.31 17.82 -3.02
CA THR A 4 6.49 16.72 -2.05
C THR A 4 5.71 15.47 -2.45
N SER A 5 5.40 15.31 -3.74
CA SER A 5 4.67 14.17 -4.30
C SER A 5 5.61 13.10 -4.85
N GLY A 6 5.12 11.86 -4.88
CA GLY A 6 5.78 10.71 -5.49
C GLY A 6 4.90 10.16 -6.60
N VAL A 7 5.27 10.43 -7.85
CA VAL A 7 4.53 9.98 -9.04
C VAL A 7 5.50 9.35 -10.03
N LYS A 8 5.02 8.34 -10.78
CA LYS A 8 5.84 7.64 -11.78
C LYS A 8 6.33 8.59 -12.90
N ASP A 9 5.50 9.54 -13.30
CA ASP A 9 5.84 10.57 -14.29
C ASP A 9 5.83 11.97 -13.64
N MET A 10 6.97 12.35 -13.04
CA MET A 10 7.14 13.69 -12.48
C MET A 10 7.18 14.76 -13.57
N GLN A 11 7.62 14.41 -14.79
CA GLN A 11 7.72 15.36 -15.88
C GLN A 11 6.33 15.85 -16.31
N ALA A 12 5.30 14.99 -16.29
CA ALA A 12 3.92 15.41 -16.54
C ALA A 12 3.45 16.50 -15.55
N VAL A 13 3.74 16.35 -14.26
CA VAL A 13 3.41 17.35 -13.23
C VAL A 13 4.17 18.65 -13.48
N LEU A 14 5.47 18.55 -13.74
CA LEU A 14 6.31 19.71 -14.05
C LEU A 14 5.81 20.45 -15.31
N ASN A 15 5.44 19.73 -16.36
CA ASN A 15 4.88 20.33 -17.57
C ASN A 15 3.61 21.14 -17.27
N LEU A 16 2.73 20.66 -16.38
CA LEU A 16 1.56 21.43 -15.95
C LEU A 16 1.97 22.69 -15.18
N VAL A 17 2.96 22.61 -14.30
CA VAL A 17 3.50 23.81 -13.63
C VAL A 17 4.00 24.81 -14.66
N TRP A 18 4.85 24.39 -15.60
CA TRP A 18 5.45 25.28 -16.60
C TRP A 18 4.43 25.87 -17.57
N THR A 19 3.45 25.09 -18.00
CA THR A 19 2.48 25.52 -19.02
C THR A 19 1.26 26.22 -18.45
N LYS A 20 0.92 25.99 -17.17
CA LYS A 20 -0.29 26.53 -16.54
C LYS A 20 0.01 27.48 -15.40
N LEU A 21 0.79 27.04 -14.40
CA LEU A 21 0.98 27.81 -13.17
C LEU A 21 1.98 28.95 -13.35
N LEU A 22 3.18 28.66 -13.88
CA LEU A 22 4.25 29.65 -14.00
C LEU A 22 3.83 30.88 -14.82
N PRO A 23 3.15 30.77 -15.98
CA PRO A 23 2.70 31.94 -16.74
C PRO A 23 1.63 32.76 -16.02
N ALA A 24 0.91 32.16 -15.07
CA ALA A 24 -0.15 32.81 -14.29
C ALA A 24 0.37 33.44 -12.97
N MET A 25 1.62 33.18 -12.57
CA MET A 25 2.23 33.76 -11.38
C MET A 25 2.71 35.19 -11.68
N GLN A 26 1.93 36.18 -11.26
CA GLN A 26 2.22 37.61 -11.45
C GLN A 26 2.22 38.36 -10.11
N PRO A 27 2.87 39.55 -10.01
CA PRO A 27 2.95 40.28 -8.74
C PRO A 27 1.61 40.78 -8.21
N ALA A 28 0.66 41.07 -9.10
CA ALA A 28 -0.67 41.54 -8.74
C ALA A 28 -1.63 40.36 -8.47
N PRO A 29 -2.53 40.47 -7.48
CA PRO A 29 -3.52 39.42 -7.22
C PRO A 29 -4.40 39.18 -8.45
N LEU A 30 -4.78 37.91 -8.67
CA LEU A 30 -5.75 37.54 -9.69
C LEU A 30 -7.17 37.94 -9.24
N ALA A 31 -8.01 38.29 -10.20
CA ALA A 31 -9.44 38.47 -9.93
C ALA A 31 -10.06 37.15 -9.44
N GLU A 32 -11.04 37.26 -8.55
CA GLU A 32 -11.74 36.08 -8.05
C GLU A 32 -12.47 35.33 -9.18
N ALA A 33 -12.37 34.01 -9.16
CA ALA A 33 -13.03 33.12 -10.12
C ALA A 33 -13.95 32.14 -9.38
N PRO A 34 -15.08 32.61 -8.81
CA PRO A 34 -15.89 31.82 -7.88
C PRO A 34 -16.41 30.51 -8.49
N GLN A 35 -16.81 30.52 -9.77
CA GLN A 35 -17.27 29.31 -10.47
C GLN A 35 -16.14 28.28 -10.64
N ALA A 36 -14.93 28.72 -10.97
CA ALA A 36 -13.78 27.84 -11.12
C ALA A 36 -13.33 27.26 -9.77
N HIS A 37 -13.37 28.09 -8.71
CA HIS A 37 -13.07 27.66 -7.35
C HIS A 37 -14.08 26.62 -6.85
N GLU A 38 -15.37 26.82 -7.09
CA GLU A 38 -16.40 25.86 -6.71
C GLU A 38 -16.23 24.52 -7.46
N LYS A 39 -15.94 24.57 -8.76
CA LYS A 39 -15.62 23.35 -9.54
C LYS A 39 -14.41 22.61 -8.98
N LEU A 40 -13.36 23.33 -8.57
CA LEU A 40 -12.19 22.73 -7.94
C LEU A 40 -12.55 22.09 -6.59
N ARG A 41 -13.31 22.80 -5.76
CA ARG A 41 -13.78 22.30 -4.45
C ARG A 41 -14.59 21.01 -4.61
N GLN A 42 -15.54 20.98 -5.55
CA GLN A 42 -16.33 19.78 -5.84
C GLN A 42 -15.45 18.62 -6.30
N LYS A 43 -14.45 18.88 -7.15
CA LYS A 43 -13.52 17.85 -7.58
C LYS A 43 -12.70 17.30 -6.42
N LEU A 44 -12.10 18.17 -5.60
CA LEU A 44 -11.29 17.78 -4.45
C LEU A 44 -12.08 16.96 -3.42
N ALA A 45 -13.36 17.30 -3.21
CA ALA A 45 -14.24 16.56 -2.30
C ALA A 45 -14.52 15.11 -2.75
N THR A 46 -14.30 14.77 -4.02
CA THR A 46 -14.54 13.43 -4.57
C THR A 46 -13.28 12.57 -4.68
N LEU A 47 -12.09 13.16 -4.52
CA LEU A 47 -10.85 12.43 -4.70
C LEU A 47 -10.58 11.54 -3.48
N VAL A 48 -10.39 10.25 -3.75
CA VAL A 48 -10.03 9.25 -2.75
C VAL A 48 -8.90 8.39 -3.29
N VAL A 49 -8.06 7.87 -2.40
CA VAL A 49 -7.12 6.81 -2.75
C VAL A 49 -7.93 5.51 -2.85
N PRO A 50 -7.98 4.85 -4.03
CA PRO A 50 -8.76 3.63 -4.20
C PRO A 50 -8.26 2.54 -3.27
N VAL A 51 -9.17 1.68 -2.81
CA VAL A 51 -8.82 0.46 -2.06
C VAL A 51 -8.68 -0.71 -3.02
N VAL A 52 -7.90 -1.72 -2.62
CA VAL A 52 -7.83 -3.01 -3.33
C VAL A 52 -9.24 -3.58 -3.42
N GLN A 53 -9.71 -3.88 -4.63
CA GLN A 53 -11.03 -4.45 -4.85
C GLN A 53 -10.95 -5.98 -4.73
N GLN A 54 -11.88 -6.56 -3.99
CA GLN A 54 -12.06 -8.01 -3.99
C GLN A 54 -12.58 -8.45 -5.36
N THR A 55 -11.82 -9.31 -6.04
CA THR A 55 -12.21 -9.88 -7.34
C THR A 55 -12.46 -11.38 -7.27
N ALA A 56 -12.14 -12.01 -6.13
CA ALA A 56 -12.42 -13.42 -5.85
C ALA A 56 -12.73 -13.63 -4.37
N SER A 57 -13.55 -14.64 -4.05
CA SER A 57 -13.57 -15.25 -2.72
C SER A 57 -12.60 -16.43 -2.74
N SER A 58 -11.52 -16.38 -1.95
CA SER A 58 -10.54 -17.46 -1.98
C SER A 58 -10.99 -18.69 -1.19
N PRO A 59 -11.04 -19.89 -1.80
CA PRO A 59 -11.27 -21.14 -1.07
C PRO A 59 -10.08 -21.51 -0.15
N LEU A 60 -8.95 -20.81 -0.27
CA LEU A 60 -7.79 -20.99 0.58
C LEU A 60 -7.83 -20.12 1.84
N ALA A 61 -8.72 -19.12 1.93
CA ALA A 61 -8.78 -18.19 3.05
C ALA A 61 -8.77 -18.91 4.41
N ASP A 62 -9.70 -19.85 4.62
CA ASP A 62 -9.79 -20.64 5.86
C ASP A 62 -8.58 -21.58 6.05
N ARG A 63 -8.00 -22.06 4.94
CA ARG A 63 -6.88 -23.01 4.97
C ARG A 63 -5.57 -22.34 5.32
N VAL A 64 -5.39 -21.06 5.00
CA VAL A 64 -4.15 -20.31 5.27
C VAL A 64 -4.27 -19.37 6.45
N SER A 65 -5.49 -19.08 6.91
CA SER A 65 -5.73 -18.22 8.06
C SER A 65 -4.98 -18.72 9.30
N GLY A 66 -4.17 -17.84 9.91
CA GLY A 66 -3.35 -18.14 11.09
C GLY A 66 -2.11 -19.00 10.83
N LYS A 67 -1.88 -19.49 9.60
CA LYS A 67 -0.67 -20.24 9.27
C LYS A 67 0.53 -19.31 9.13
N ARG A 68 1.65 -19.74 9.69
CA ARG A 68 2.92 -18.99 9.67
C ARG A 68 3.88 -19.57 8.64
N TYR A 69 4.23 -18.76 7.64
CA TYR A 69 5.20 -19.08 6.61
C TYR A 69 6.53 -18.45 6.95
N VAL A 70 7.59 -19.25 7.04
CA VAL A 70 8.94 -18.83 7.42
C VAL A 70 9.79 -18.66 6.18
N PHE A 71 10.54 -17.56 6.11
CA PHE A 71 11.40 -17.22 4.99
C PHE A 71 12.86 -17.51 5.34
N PRO A 72 13.67 -18.00 4.37
CA PRO A 72 15.13 -18.00 4.52
C PRO A 72 15.68 -16.58 4.72
N ALA A 73 16.92 -16.50 5.20
CA ALA A 73 17.60 -15.21 5.37
C ALA A 73 17.56 -14.41 4.04
N ASN A 74 17.07 -13.17 4.14
CA ASN A 74 16.87 -12.27 3.01
C ASN A 74 17.26 -10.84 3.38
N ASP A 75 17.49 -10.01 2.38
CA ASP A 75 17.95 -8.62 2.57
C ASP A 75 16.90 -7.74 3.26
N ARG A 76 15.63 -8.13 3.20
CA ARG A 76 14.50 -7.44 3.84
C ARG A 76 14.31 -7.84 5.30
N LYS A 77 15.09 -8.80 5.81
CA LYS A 77 15.04 -9.30 7.19
C LYS A 77 13.68 -9.85 7.63
N ILE A 78 12.84 -10.24 6.67
CA ILE A 78 11.54 -10.86 6.95
C ILE A 78 11.80 -12.29 7.40
N ASP A 79 11.40 -12.63 8.62
CA ASP A 79 11.53 -13.97 9.17
C ASP A 79 10.29 -14.81 8.86
N ALA A 80 9.10 -14.20 9.00
CA ALA A 80 7.84 -14.90 8.80
C ALA A 80 6.69 -13.97 8.42
N ILE A 81 5.71 -14.53 7.71
CA ILE A 81 4.44 -13.87 7.43
C ILE A 81 3.28 -14.82 7.77
N ALA A 82 2.22 -14.27 8.36
CA ALA A 82 0.94 -14.92 8.51
C ALA A 82 -0.18 -13.98 8.08
N LEU A 83 -1.29 -14.57 7.60
CA LEU A 83 -2.52 -13.85 7.29
C LEU A 83 -3.61 -14.42 8.18
N GLU A 84 -4.37 -13.57 8.86
CA GLU A 84 -5.56 -13.97 9.59
C GLU A 84 -6.78 -13.35 8.92
N CYS A 85 -7.66 -14.17 8.36
CA CYS A 85 -8.92 -13.69 7.79
C CYS A 85 -9.92 -13.43 8.92
N GLY A 86 -10.68 -12.34 8.86
CA GLY A 86 -11.67 -12.01 9.88
C GLY A 86 -12.92 -12.87 9.77
N ASP A 87 -13.45 -13.30 10.93
CA ASP A 87 -14.67 -14.11 11.00
C ASP A 87 -15.88 -13.34 10.47
N GLY A 88 -16.34 -13.69 9.26
CA GLY A 88 -17.52 -13.07 8.64
C GLY A 88 -17.32 -11.62 8.18
N SER A 89 -16.07 -11.17 8.05
CA SER A 89 -15.72 -9.85 7.50
C SER A 89 -14.71 -9.99 6.36
N ASP A 90 -14.74 -9.07 5.40
CA ASP A 90 -13.72 -8.99 4.34
C ASP A 90 -12.37 -8.42 4.84
N ASP A 91 -12.26 -8.09 6.13
CA ASP A 91 -11.01 -7.65 6.73
C ASP A 91 -10.05 -8.82 6.95
N ALA A 92 -8.75 -8.56 6.85
CA ALA A 92 -7.71 -9.51 7.21
C ALA A 92 -6.61 -8.83 8.02
N ALA A 93 -5.98 -9.53 8.95
CA ALA A 93 -4.78 -9.06 9.62
C ALA A 93 -3.54 -9.67 8.99
N LEU A 94 -2.67 -8.82 8.46
CA LEU A 94 -1.35 -9.18 8.01
C LEU A 94 -0.38 -9.12 9.19
N ILE A 95 0.29 -10.23 9.46
CA ILE A 95 1.28 -10.36 10.52
C ILE A 95 2.63 -10.58 9.87
N VAL A 96 3.58 -9.70 10.17
CA VAL A 96 4.95 -9.75 9.63
C VAL A 96 5.91 -9.80 10.80
N GLN A 97 6.80 -10.79 10.79
CA GLN A 97 7.93 -10.84 11.70
C GLN A 97 9.18 -10.40 10.97
N THR A 98 9.86 -9.40 11.52
CA THR A 98 11.12 -8.87 11.00
C THR A 98 12.13 -8.78 12.14
N GLU A 99 13.29 -9.39 11.97
CA GLU A 99 14.36 -9.45 12.99
C GLU A 99 13.86 -9.88 14.38
N GLY A 100 12.99 -10.88 14.41
CA GLY A 100 12.37 -11.42 15.63
C GLY A 100 11.18 -10.62 16.15
N VAL A 101 10.96 -9.40 15.68
CA VAL A 101 9.87 -8.52 16.12
C VAL A 101 8.62 -8.73 15.27
N GLU A 102 7.53 -9.12 15.92
CA GLU A 102 6.24 -9.32 15.25
C GLU A 102 5.43 -8.02 15.19
N GLN A 103 4.80 -7.79 14.04
CA GLN A 103 3.95 -6.64 13.77
C GLN A 103 2.66 -7.10 13.13
N ARG A 104 1.57 -6.47 13.54
CA ARG A 104 0.22 -6.76 13.06
C ARG A 104 -0.39 -5.52 12.47
N ILE A 105 -0.94 -5.64 11.27
CA ILE A 105 -1.70 -4.59 10.60
C ILE A 105 -3.01 -5.17 10.11
N VAL A 106 -4.10 -4.47 10.42
CA VAL A 106 -5.41 -4.80 9.87
C VAL A 106 -5.53 -4.17 8.49
N CYS A 107 -5.77 -4.99 7.48
CA CYS A 107 -6.15 -4.63 6.14
C CYS A 107 -7.67 -4.62 6.05
N GLY A 108 -8.28 -3.45 5.86
CA GLY A 108 -9.73 -3.38 5.62
C GLY A 108 -10.08 -3.89 4.21
N GLY A 109 -11.18 -4.63 4.08
CA GLY A 109 -11.63 -5.19 2.80
C GLY A 109 -12.08 -4.13 1.78
N ASP A 110 -12.81 -3.12 2.26
CA ASP A 110 -13.41 -2.04 1.45
C ASP A 110 -12.97 -0.64 1.88
N ARG A 111 -12.07 -0.55 2.87
CA ARG A 111 -11.67 0.70 3.50
C ARG A 111 -10.22 0.66 3.94
N TRP A 112 -9.64 1.85 4.04
CA TRP A 112 -8.34 2.05 4.65
C TRP A 112 -8.45 1.99 6.18
N VAL A 113 -7.72 1.07 6.80
CA VAL A 113 -7.62 0.96 8.26
C VAL A 113 -6.27 1.52 8.70
N LYS A 114 -6.29 2.53 9.59
CA LYS A 114 -5.07 3.12 10.14
C LYS A 114 -4.41 2.18 11.14
N GLY A 115 -3.09 2.13 11.11
CA GLY A 115 -2.26 1.32 11.99
C GLY A 115 -0.81 1.80 11.96
N ARG A 116 0.09 0.98 12.51
CA ARG A 116 1.51 1.30 12.60
C ARG A 116 2.35 0.13 12.11
N LEU A 117 3.31 0.39 11.23
CA LEU A 117 4.26 -0.60 10.70
C LEU A 117 5.68 -0.14 11.00
N SER A 118 6.55 -1.03 11.48
CA SER A 118 7.97 -0.73 11.67
C SER A 118 8.81 -1.65 10.79
N LEU A 119 9.09 -1.23 9.55
CA LEU A 119 9.99 -1.99 8.68
C LEU A 119 11.45 -2.03 9.19
N ALA A 120 11.80 -1.22 10.19
CA ALA A 120 13.05 -1.28 10.95
C ALA A 120 12.76 -1.05 12.45
N PRO A 121 13.52 -1.64 13.38
CA PRO A 121 13.32 -1.45 14.82
C PRO A 121 13.37 0.03 15.23
N GLY A 122 12.35 0.50 15.96
CA GLY A 122 12.31 1.86 16.55
C GLY A 122 11.79 2.98 15.65
N LEU A 123 11.52 2.73 14.36
CA LEU A 123 11.02 3.73 13.40
C LEU A 123 9.63 3.35 12.86
N GLY A 124 8.70 3.09 13.78
CA GLY A 124 7.32 2.75 13.42
C GLY A 124 6.65 3.92 12.70
N ARG A 125 6.29 3.70 11.43
CA ARG A 125 5.60 4.66 10.57
C ARG A 125 4.10 4.49 10.68
N GLU A 126 3.42 5.61 10.64
CA GLU A 126 1.98 5.68 10.50
C GLU A 126 1.57 5.19 9.10
N VAL A 127 0.68 4.21 9.07
CA VAL A 127 0.21 3.60 7.82
C VAL A 127 -1.30 3.46 7.81
N ALA A 128 -1.88 3.44 6.63
CA ALA A 128 -3.22 2.90 6.43
C ALA A 128 -3.12 1.69 5.51
N ALA A 129 -3.84 0.61 5.81
CA ALA A 129 -3.83 -0.59 5.00
C ALA A 129 -5.24 -1.01 4.58
N CYS A 130 -5.33 -1.50 3.36
CA CYS A 130 -6.48 -2.24 2.85
C CYS A 130 -5.96 -3.52 2.18
N GLY A 131 -6.83 -4.48 1.95
CA GLY A 131 -6.44 -5.69 1.25
C GLY A 131 -7.61 -6.60 0.99
N ALA A 132 -7.49 -7.38 -0.07
CA ALA A 132 -8.53 -8.30 -0.48
C ALA A 132 -7.92 -9.48 -1.25
N TRP A 133 -8.71 -10.54 -1.36
CA TRP A 133 -8.41 -11.63 -2.29
C TRP A 133 -8.64 -11.16 -3.72
N THR A 134 -7.56 -11.17 -4.51
CA THR A 134 -7.59 -10.75 -5.93
C THR A 134 -7.55 -11.94 -6.89
N ALA A 135 -7.24 -13.13 -6.36
CA ALA A 135 -7.37 -14.42 -7.03
C ALA A 135 -7.64 -15.53 -6.01
N ASP A 136 -7.98 -16.73 -6.47
CA ASP A 136 -8.26 -17.89 -5.62
C ASP A 136 -7.11 -18.25 -4.67
N ASP A 137 -5.88 -17.90 -5.03
CA ASP A 137 -4.67 -18.20 -4.27
C ASP A 137 -3.89 -16.94 -3.84
N THR A 138 -4.39 -15.74 -4.12
CA THR A 138 -3.61 -14.51 -3.95
C THR A 138 -4.36 -13.46 -3.14
N PHE A 139 -3.80 -13.11 -1.99
CA PHE A 139 -4.22 -11.95 -1.21
C PHE A 139 -3.33 -10.75 -1.55
N THR A 140 -3.94 -9.61 -1.88
CA THR A 140 -3.21 -8.38 -2.16
C THR A 140 -3.47 -7.37 -1.05
N ALA A 141 -2.42 -6.94 -0.37
CA ALA A 141 -2.44 -5.85 0.58
C ALA A 141 -1.86 -4.58 -0.05
N GLU A 142 -2.49 -3.44 0.22
CA GLU A 142 -1.91 -2.13 -0.05
C GLU A 142 -1.68 -1.41 1.27
N VAL A 143 -0.48 -0.86 1.44
CA VAL A 143 -0.05 -0.14 2.65
C VAL A 143 0.36 1.26 2.24
N CYS A 144 -0.43 2.26 2.62
CA CYS A 144 -0.17 3.66 2.39
C CYS A 144 0.57 4.27 3.59
N TYR A 145 1.79 4.74 3.38
CA TYR A 145 2.54 5.51 4.39
C TYR A 145 2.10 6.96 4.33
N TYR A 146 0.92 7.29 4.90
CA TYR A 146 0.18 8.53 4.61
C TYR A 146 0.85 9.84 5.05
N GLU A 147 1.98 9.77 5.74
CA GLU A 147 2.85 10.93 6.02
C GLU A 147 3.91 11.15 4.91
N THR A 148 3.90 10.30 3.89
CA THR A 148 4.82 10.28 2.75
C THR A 148 4.02 10.01 1.47
N PRO A 149 4.62 10.21 0.27
CA PRO A 149 3.92 9.87 -0.97
C PRO A 149 3.99 8.38 -1.35
N HIS A 150 4.48 7.50 -0.47
CA HIS A 150 4.74 6.10 -0.81
C HIS A 150 3.56 5.20 -0.44
N CYS A 151 3.23 4.30 -1.36
CA CYS A 151 2.36 3.15 -1.13
C CYS A 151 3.12 1.87 -1.50
N LEU A 152 3.00 0.85 -0.66
CA LEU A 152 3.51 -0.49 -0.90
C LEU A 152 2.36 -1.40 -1.29
N THR A 153 2.48 -2.07 -2.44
CA THR A 153 1.62 -3.18 -2.80
C THR A 153 2.35 -4.47 -2.47
N ALA A 154 1.74 -5.34 -1.65
CA ALA A 154 2.24 -6.66 -1.32
C ALA A 154 1.24 -7.72 -1.83
N ARG A 155 1.73 -8.63 -2.67
CA ARG A 155 0.96 -9.77 -3.20
C ARG A 155 1.45 -11.04 -2.52
N LEU A 156 0.56 -11.68 -1.80
CA LEU A 156 0.79 -12.91 -1.07
C LEU A 156 0.11 -14.04 -1.83
N LYS A 157 0.90 -14.80 -2.59
CA LYS A 157 0.40 -15.95 -3.33
C LYS A 157 0.66 -17.21 -2.53
N PHE A 158 -0.41 -17.87 -2.14
CA PHE A 158 -0.39 -19.05 -1.27
C PHE A 158 -0.44 -20.35 -2.08
N SER A 159 0.36 -21.32 -1.67
CA SER A 159 0.12 -22.75 -1.89
C SER A 159 -0.05 -23.44 -0.53
N ASP A 160 -0.34 -24.73 -0.55
CA ASP A 160 -0.59 -25.50 0.68
C ASP A 160 0.56 -25.46 1.68
N ASP A 161 1.79 -25.38 1.19
CA ASP A 161 3.04 -25.44 1.96
C ASP A 161 3.98 -24.24 1.71
N GLN A 162 3.64 -23.31 0.82
CA GLN A 162 4.48 -22.16 0.49
C GLN A 162 3.69 -20.85 0.41
N LEU A 163 4.42 -19.76 0.60
CA LEU A 163 3.96 -18.40 0.38
C LEU A 163 5.00 -17.68 -0.48
N ILE A 164 4.56 -17.20 -1.64
CA ILE A 164 5.35 -16.30 -2.48
C ILE A 164 4.93 -14.87 -2.16
N LEU A 165 5.90 -14.03 -1.81
CA LEU A 165 5.74 -12.62 -1.58
C LEU A 165 6.37 -11.82 -2.71
N ASP A 166 5.51 -11.14 -3.48
CA ASP A 166 5.90 -10.07 -4.38
C ASP A 166 5.54 -8.73 -3.76
N SER A 167 6.39 -7.72 -3.92
CA SER A 167 6.07 -6.39 -3.42
C SER A 167 6.68 -5.27 -4.24
N GLU A 168 5.93 -4.20 -4.41
CA GLU A 168 6.29 -3.05 -5.24
C GLU A 168 5.94 -1.74 -4.53
N MET A 169 6.83 -0.75 -4.59
CA MET A 169 6.53 0.63 -4.20
C MET A 169 5.93 1.39 -5.39
N ASN A 170 4.92 2.25 -5.15
CA ASN A 170 4.32 3.08 -6.21
C ASN A 170 5.33 3.95 -6.97
N VAL A 171 6.40 4.38 -6.31
CA VAL A 171 7.51 5.13 -6.88
C VAL A 171 8.79 4.88 -6.07
N SER A 172 9.95 4.95 -6.73
CA SER A 172 11.26 4.74 -6.13
C SER A 172 12.32 5.45 -6.97
N PHE A 173 13.43 5.86 -6.35
CA PHE A 173 14.65 6.26 -7.06
C PHE A 173 15.47 4.99 -7.35
N GLY A 174 14.97 4.16 -8.27
CA GLY A 174 15.47 2.83 -8.56
C GLY A 174 14.34 1.89 -8.96
N PRO A 175 14.58 0.56 -8.96
CA PRO A 175 13.51 -0.42 -9.10
C PRO A 175 12.40 -0.18 -8.06
N THR A 176 11.15 -0.26 -8.51
CA THR A 176 9.98 -0.22 -7.64
C THR A 176 9.68 -1.60 -7.06
N GLU A 177 9.93 -2.64 -7.84
CA GLU A 177 9.78 -4.04 -7.47
C GLU A 177 10.94 -4.49 -6.57
N GLN A 178 10.59 -5.22 -5.52
CA GLN A 178 11.55 -5.89 -4.66
C GLN A 178 11.78 -7.32 -5.17
N PRO A 179 12.97 -7.91 -4.90
CA PRO A 179 13.18 -9.33 -5.14
C PRO A 179 12.08 -10.17 -4.47
N GLN A 180 11.53 -11.10 -5.24
CA GLN A 180 10.54 -12.06 -4.77
C GLN A 180 11.11 -12.88 -3.61
N LEU A 181 10.29 -13.12 -2.60
CA LEU A 181 10.64 -14.00 -1.48
C LEU A 181 9.72 -15.22 -1.47
N THR A 182 10.28 -16.38 -1.18
CA THR A 182 9.53 -17.63 -1.00
C THR A 182 9.70 -18.11 0.43
N GLY A 183 8.58 -18.22 1.14
CA GLY A 183 8.50 -18.79 2.48
C GLY A 183 7.84 -20.16 2.43
N SER A 184 8.15 -21.00 3.42
CA SER A 184 7.55 -22.32 3.58
C SER A 184 6.75 -22.37 4.88
N LEU A 185 5.67 -23.13 4.89
CA LEU A 185 4.88 -23.36 6.09
C LEU A 185 5.79 -23.94 7.18
N ARG A 186 5.74 -23.35 8.37
CA ARG A 186 6.48 -23.87 9.51
C ARG A 186 5.97 -25.30 9.82
N PRO A 187 6.85 -26.31 9.91
CA PRO A 187 6.47 -27.64 10.36
C PRO A 187 6.02 -27.65 11.82
#